data_AF-A0A3D5BWB6-F1
#
_entry.id   AF-A0A3D5BWB6-F1
#
_cell.length_a   1.000
_cell.length_b   1.000
_cell.length_c   1.000
_cell.angle_alpha   90.00
_cell.angle_beta   90.00
_cell.angle_gamma   90.00
#
_symmetry.space_group_name_H-M   'P 1'
#
loop_
_entity.id
_entity.type
_entity.pdbx_description
1 polymer ?
#
loop_
_entity_poly.entity_id
_entity_poly.type
_entity_poly.pdbx_seq_one_letter_code
_entity_poly.pdbx_strand_id
1 'polypeptide(L)'
;MKKDKLKNAIHLGINKLQSALKSFFGQEYFRSHIIIWLLILSFIINTANWLSLNIWVKPVDFSIILHYNVYFGVDSIGDYREVYILPIIGLILFFINFVLSLYFYQQKERIASYILLIATLMIQLSLAVASTSIILINY
;
A
#
# COMPACT_ATOMS: atom_id res chain seq x y z
N MET A 1 16.30 -1.97 -41.69
CA MET A 1 16.47 -3.32 -41.12
C MET A 1 16.58 -3.38 -39.59
N LYS A 2 17.38 -2.54 -38.90
CA LYS A 2 17.54 -2.59 -37.43
C LYS A 2 16.36 -1.97 -36.63
N LYS A 3 15.72 -0.93 -37.18
CA LYS A 3 14.54 -0.25 -36.57
C LYS A 3 13.28 -1.13 -36.56
N ASP A 4 13.08 -1.96 -37.59
CA ASP A 4 11.89 -2.82 -37.70
C ASP A 4 11.94 -4.00 -36.73
N LYS A 5 13.13 -4.56 -36.47
CA LYS A 5 13.33 -5.58 -35.44
C LYS A 5 13.09 -5.04 -34.02
N LEU A 6 13.48 -3.78 -33.76
CA LEU A 6 13.25 -3.14 -32.47
C LEU A 6 11.77 -2.86 -32.23
N LYS A 7 11.04 -2.34 -33.23
CA LYS A 7 9.58 -2.16 -33.15
C LYS A 7 8.85 -3.49 -32.94
N ASN A 8 9.26 -4.55 -33.65
CA ASN A 8 8.66 -5.87 -33.47
C ASN A 8 8.95 -6.47 -32.08
N ALA A 9 10.17 -6.31 -31.54
CA ALA A 9 10.49 -6.77 -30.19
C ALA A 9 9.68 -6.04 -29.10
N ILE A 10 9.50 -4.72 -29.24
CA ILE A 10 8.67 -3.91 -28.34
C ILE A 10 7.21 -4.33 -28.43
N HIS A 11 6.69 -4.52 -29.65
CA HIS A 11 5.31 -4.93 -29.85
C HIS A 11 5.03 -6.34 -29.29
N LEU A 12 5.99 -7.26 -29.43
CA LEU A 12 5.90 -8.62 -28.88
C LEU A 12 5.93 -8.61 -27.34
N GLY A 13 6.75 -7.74 -26.74
CA GLY A 13 6.78 -7.52 -25.29
C GLY A 13 5.45 -6.96 -24.75
N ILE A 14 4.88 -5.95 -25.42
CA ILE A 14 3.61 -5.34 -25.04
C ILE A 14 2.46 -6.35 -25.16
N ASN A 15 2.41 -7.13 -26.24
CA ASN A 15 1.35 -8.13 -26.42
C ASN A 15 1.47 -9.27 -25.40
N LYS A 16 2.69 -9.70 -25.06
CA LYS A 16 2.93 -10.71 -24.01
C LYS A 16 2.54 -10.20 -22.63
N LEU A 17 2.82 -8.92 -22.35
CA LEU A 17 2.39 -8.24 -21.12
C LEU A 17 0.86 -8.13 -21.07
N GLN A 18 0.20 -7.73 -22.16
CA GLN A 18 -1.25 -7.65 -22.24
C GLN A 18 -1.92 -9.02 -22.07
N SER A 19 -1.39 -10.08 -22.67
CA SER A 19 -1.93 -11.43 -22.50
C SER A 19 -1.72 -11.94 -21.06
N ALA A 20 -0.57 -11.64 -20.45
CA ALA A 20 -0.31 -11.97 -19.06
C ALA A 20 -1.27 -11.23 -18.13
N LEU A 21 -1.49 -9.93 -18.33
CA LEU A 21 -2.45 -9.13 -17.57
C LEU A 21 -3.88 -9.67 -17.74
N LYS A 22 -4.30 -10.01 -18.96
CA LYS A 22 -5.64 -10.54 -19.22
C LYS A 22 -5.85 -11.91 -18.55
N SER A 23 -4.82 -12.76 -18.53
CA SER A 23 -4.81 -14.02 -17.77
C SER A 23 -4.83 -13.78 -16.26
N PHE A 24 -4.12 -12.75 -15.77
CA PHE A 24 -4.11 -12.35 -14.37
C PHE A 24 -5.48 -11.88 -13.87
N PHE A 25 -6.15 -11.00 -14.62
CA PHE A 25 -7.48 -10.49 -14.26
C PHE A 25 -8.60 -11.51 -14.50
N GLY A 26 -8.37 -12.55 -15.30
CA GLY A 26 -9.31 -13.66 -15.50
C GLY A 26 -9.28 -14.73 -14.39
N GLN A 27 -8.45 -14.58 -13.35
CA GLN A 27 -8.34 -15.55 -12.26
C GLN A 27 -9.55 -15.48 -11.32
N GLU A 28 -9.97 -16.64 -10.79
CA GLU A 28 -11.04 -16.76 -9.78
C GLU A 28 -10.85 -15.79 -8.59
N TYR A 29 -9.60 -15.42 -8.30
CA TYR A 29 -9.23 -14.44 -7.28
C TYR A 29 -10.00 -13.11 -7.42
N PHE A 30 -10.01 -12.51 -8.61
CA PHE A 30 -10.71 -11.23 -8.85
C PHE A 30 -12.22 -11.38 -9.00
N ARG A 31 -12.75 -12.60 -8.97
CA ARG A 31 -14.20 -12.84 -8.94
C ARG A 31 -14.75 -12.86 -7.52
N SER A 32 -13.88 -13.01 -6.52
CA SER A 32 -14.28 -12.99 -5.11
C SER A 32 -14.54 -11.57 -4.62
N HIS A 33 -15.80 -11.29 -4.31
CA HIS A 33 -16.23 -9.99 -3.77
C HIS A 33 -15.46 -9.64 -2.48
N ILE A 34 -15.20 -10.62 -1.61
CA ILE A 34 -14.49 -10.42 -0.34
C ILE A 34 -13.08 -9.87 -0.60
N ILE A 35 -12.36 -10.46 -1.55
CA ILE A 35 -11.00 -10.04 -1.91
C ILE A 35 -11.00 -8.63 -2.46
N ILE A 36 -11.91 -8.35 -3.40
CA ILE A 36 -12.03 -7.03 -4.01
C ILE A 36 -12.31 -5.97 -2.95
N TRP A 37 -13.26 -6.22 -2.04
CA TRP A 37 -13.58 -5.27 -0.98
C TRP A 37 -12.42 -5.03 -0.01
N LEU A 38 -11.69 -6.08 0.39
CA LEU A 38 -10.52 -5.93 1.26
C LEU A 38 -9.41 -5.12 0.58
N LEU A 39 -9.17 -5.35 -0.71
CA LEU A 39 -8.17 -4.60 -1.48
C LEU A 39 -8.57 -3.13 -1.65
N ILE A 40 -9.81 -2.87 -2.08
CA ILE A 40 -10.32 -1.51 -2.26
C ILE A 40 -10.28 -0.75 -0.94
N LEU A 41 -10.79 -1.33 0.15
CA LEU A 41 -10.83 -0.66 1.45
C LEU A 41 -9.43 -0.35 1.97
N SER A 42 -8.51 -1.32 1.89
CA SER A 42 -7.11 -1.12 2.30
C SER A 42 -6.44 -0.02 1.47
N PHE A 43 -6.67 0.00 0.16
CA PHE A 43 -6.11 1.02 -0.72
C PHE A 43 -6.69 2.42 -0.45
N ILE A 44 -8.00 2.52 -0.21
CA ILE A 44 -8.67 3.77 0.16
C ILE A 44 -8.12 4.29 1.48
N ILE A 45 -7.97 3.44 2.50
CA ILE A 45 -7.42 3.87 3.80
C ILE A 45 -5.97 4.37 3.64
N ASN A 46 -5.13 3.66 2.89
CA ASN A 46 -3.75 4.10 2.65
C ASN A 46 -3.72 5.45 1.92
N THR A 47 -4.58 5.64 0.91
CA THR A 47 -4.69 6.90 0.16
C THR A 47 -5.22 8.02 1.05
N ALA A 48 -6.23 7.75 1.87
CA ALA A 48 -6.75 8.69 2.84
C ALA A 48 -5.68 9.10 3.85
N ASN A 49 -4.77 8.18 4.20
CA ASN A 49 -3.65 8.47 5.08
C ASN A 49 -2.62 9.42 4.44
N TRP A 50 -2.31 9.24 3.15
CA TRP A 50 -1.51 10.21 2.40
C TRP A 50 -2.17 11.60 2.39
N LEU A 51 -3.48 11.63 2.12
CA LEU A 51 -4.24 12.88 2.01
C LEU A 51 -4.36 13.60 3.36
N SER A 52 -4.60 12.87 4.45
CA SER A 52 -4.67 13.47 5.79
C SER A 52 -3.34 14.12 6.15
N LEU A 53 -2.22 13.42 5.96
CA LEU A 53 -0.91 13.99 6.24
C LEU A 53 -0.63 15.23 5.39
N ASN A 54 -0.98 15.22 4.10
CA ASN A 54 -0.75 16.35 3.21
C ASN A 54 -1.66 17.57 3.50
N ILE A 55 -2.85 17.36 4.06
CA ILE A 55 -3.77 18.45 4.42
C ILE A 55 -3.36 19.09 5.75
N TRP A 56 -2.94 18.27 6.72
CA TRP A 56 -2.78 18.72 8.11
C TRP A 56 -1.32 19.03 8.48
N VAL A 57 -0.34 18.28 7.95
CA VAL A 57 1.09 18.51 8.23
C VAL A 57 1.62 19.62 7.33
N LYS A 58 1.92 20.77 7.94
CA LYS A 58 2.43 21.95 7.22
C LYS A 58 3.96 21.88 7.09
N PRO A 59 4.53 22.35 5.97
CA PRO A 59 5.98 22.48 5.85
C PRO A 59 6.48 23.48 6.89
N VAL A 60 7.44 23.03 7.71
CA VAL A 60 8.07 23.82 8.78
C VAL A 60 9.57 23.59 8.74
N ASP A 61 10.34 24.63 9.09
CA ASP A 61 11.82 24.57 9.10
C ASP A 61 12.38 23.99 10.41
N PHE A 62 11.52 23.66 11.38
CA PHE A 62 11.89 23.05 12.65
C PHE A 62 11.39 21.60 12.74
N SER A 63 12.04 20.79 13.56
CA SER A 63 11.66 19.39 13.76
C SER A 63 10.31 19.26 14.46
N ILE A 64 9.50 18.31 13.99
CA ILE A 64 8.20 17.97 14.58
C ILE A 64 8.30 16.65 15.35
N ILE A 65 7.33 16.41 16.23
CA ILE A 65 7.26 15.17 17.00
C ILE A 65 6.71 14.06 16.11
N LEU A 66 7.49 13.00 15.90
CA LEU A 66 7.09 11.85 15.08
C LEU A 66 6.49 10.72 15.92
N HIS A 67 6.85 10.65 17.20
CA HIS A 67 6.31 9.65 18.11
C HIS A 67 6.32 10.16 19.55
N TYR A 68 5.31 9.72 20.31
CA TYR A 68 5.15 10.05 21.72
C TYR A 68 4.83 8.78 22.50
N ASN A 69 5.59 8.57 23.56
CA ASN A 69 5.39 7.49 24.51
C ASN A 69 4.75 8.03 25.80
N VAL A 70 3.73 7.34 26.31
CA VAL A 70 3.04 7.75 27.54
C VAL A 70 3.98 7.77 28.76
N TYR A 71 4.98 6.89 28.80
CA TYR A 71 5.94 6.79 29.91
C TYR A 71 7.16 7.70 29.75
N PHE A 72 7.68 7.84 28.53
CA PHE A 72 8.95 8.54 28.26
C PHE A 72 8.78 9.92 27.61
N GLY A 73 7.56 10.32 27.25
CA GLY A 73 7.30 11.55 26.53
C GLY A 73 7.69 11.45 25.06
N VAL A 74 8.20 12.53 24.49
CA VAL A 74 8.70 12.58 23.10
C VAL A 74 9.97 11.73 22.98
N ASP A 75 9.91 10.66 22.20
CA ASP A 75 11.04 9.75 21.95
C ASP A 75 11.54 9.80 20.50
N SER A 76 10.78 10.40 19.58
CA SER A 76 11.20 10.61 18.20
C SER A 76 10.79 11.99 17.67
N ILE A 77 11.75 12.69 17.07
CA ILE A 77 11.59 13.98 16.39
C ILE A 77 12.28 13.92 15.03
N GLY A 78 11.74 14.63 14.03
CA GLY A 78 12.32 14.64 12.68
C GLY A 78 11.70 15.69 11.77
N ASP A 79 12.07 15.64 10.49
CA ASP A 79 11.52 16.54 9.47
C ASP A 79 10.04 16.22 9.20
N TYR A 80 9.24 17.23 8.84
CA TYR A 80 7.82 17.07 8.49
C TYR A 80 7.60 16.05 7.36
N ARG A 81 8.58 15.84 6.49
CA ARG A 81 8.54 14.86 5.39
C ARG A 81 8.64 13.42 5.89
N GLU A 82 9.24 13.18 7.05
CA GLU A 82 9.42 11.83 7.59
C GLU A 82 8.09 11.19 7.98
N VAL A 83 7.03 11.99 8.21
CA VAL A 83 5.69 11.46 8.50
C VAL A 83 5.14 10.60 7.35
N TYR A 84 5.57 10.86 6.11
CA TYR A 84 5.17 10.07 4.94
C TYR A 84 5.80 8.67 4.89
N ILE A 85 6.74 8.35 5.78
CA ILE A 85 7.27 6.99 5.92
C ILE A 85 6.15 6.02 6.30
N LEU A 86 5.20 6.43 7.15
CA LEU A 86 4.06 5.59 7.57
C LEU A 86 3.22 5.09 6.40
N PRO A 87 2.65 5.95 5.53
CA PRO A 87 1.86 5.49 4.40
C PRO A 87 2.72 4.87 3.27
N ILE A 88 4.03 5.12 3.20
CA ILE A 88 4.94 4.37 2.32
C ILE A 88 5.07 2.91 2.80
N ILE A 89 5.32 2.69 4.10
CA ILE A 89 5.38 1.35 4.69
C ILE A 89 4.04 0.64 4.50
N GLY A 90 2.92 1.33 4.73
CA GLY A 90 1.58 0.82 4.46
C GLY A 90 1.42 0.33 3.02
N LEU A 91 1.84 1.13 2.05
CA LEU A 91 1.75 0.77 0.63
C LEU A 91 2.64 -0.44 0.28
N ILE A 92 3.86 -0.51 0.81
CA ILE A 92 4.78 -1.64 0.61
C ILE A 92 4.17 -2.93 1.16
N LEU A 93 3.69 -2.92 2.41
CA LEU A 93 3.07 -4.08 3.04
C LEU A 93 1.79 -4.52 2.32
N PHE A 94 1.00 -3.56 1.82
CA PHE A 94 -0.15 -3.86 0.96
C PHE A 94 0.26 -4.64 -0.29
N PHE A 95 1.29 -4.20 -1.02
CA PHE A 95 1.73 -4.89 -2.23
C PHE A 95 2.32 -6.27 -1.94
N ILE A 96 3.11 -6.40 -0.87
CA ILE A 96 3.68 -7.70 -0.45
C ILE A 96 2.55 -8.69 -0.15
N ASN A 97 1.59 -8.31 0.70
CA ASN A 97 0.48 -9.17 1.06
C ASN A 97 -0.45 -9.45 -0.11
N PHE A 98 -0.65 -8.49 -1.01
CA PHE A 98 -1.41 -8.71 -2.25
C PHE A 98 -0.76 -9.81 -3.10
N VAL A 99 0.54 -9.70 -3.38
CA VAL A 99 1.29 -10.70 -4.17
C VAL A 99 1.28 -12.07 -3.48
N LEU A 100 1.52 -12.12 -2.18
CA LEU A 100 1.42 -13.37 -1.41
C LEU A 100 0.02 -13.96 -1.44
N SER A 101 -1.02 -13.13 -1.28
CA SER A 101 -2.40 -13.60 -1.31
C SER A 101 -2.78 -14.17 -2.69
N LEU A 102 -2.28 -13.59 -3.78
CA LEU A 102 -2.43 -14.15 -5.13
C LEU A 102 -1.75 -15.52 -5.25
N TYR A 103 -0.51 -15.63 -4.77
CA TYR A 103 0.27 -16.86 -4.80
C TYR A 103 -0.40 -18.00 -4.02
N PHE A 104 -0.90 -17.73 -2.80
CA PHE A 104 -1.62 -18.74 -2.00
C PHE A 104 -2.98 -19.11 -2.61
N TYR A 105 -3.67 -18.16 -3.23
CA TYR A 105 -4.96 -18.44 -3.86
C TYR A 105 -4.80 -19.38 -5.05
N GLN A 106 -3.74 -19.20 -5.84
CA GLN A 106 -3.40 -20.07 -6.97
C GLN A 106 -3.05 -21.50 -6.51
N GLN A 107 -2.46 -21.65 -5.32
CA GLN A 107 -2.20 -22.95 -4.69
C GLN A 107 -3.44 -23.59 -4.05
N LYS A 108 -4.63 -22.99 -4.22
CA LYS A 108 -5.90 -23.42 -3.61
C LYS A 108 -5.99 -23.21 -2.09
N GLU A 109 -5.02 -22.52 -1.49
CA GLU A 109 -4.99 -22.14 -0.07
C GLU A 109 -5.78 -20.85 0.18
N ARG A 110 -7.11 -20.91 -0.01
CA ARG A 110 -7.99 -19.71 0.04
C ARG A 110 -7.99 -19.02 1.41
N ILE A 111 -7.90 -19.79 2.49
CA ILE A 111 -7.91 -19.27 3.86
C ILE A 111 -6.69 -18.37 4.09
N ALA A 112 -5.50 -18.82 3.66
CA ALA A 112 -4.26 -18.05 3.78
C ALA A 112 -4.35 -16.70 3.04
N SER A 113 -4.93 -16.69 1.83
CA SER A 113 -5.16 -15.44 1.08
C SER A 113 -6.06 -14.47 1.83
N TYR A 114 -7.16 -14.94 2.42
CA TYR A 114 -8.07 -14.07 3.18
C TYR A 114 -7.42 -13.52 4.43
N ILE A 115 -6.66 -14.34 5.17
CA ILE A 115 -5.91 -13.89 6.36
C ILE A 115 -4.92 -12.79 5.99
N LEU A 116 -4.17 -12.93 4.90
CA LEU A 116 -3.22 -11.91 4.45
C LEU A 116 -3.90 -10.58 4.10
N LEU A 117 -5.06 -10.63 3.44
CA LEU A 117 -5.80 -9.42 3.08
C LEU A 117 -6.46 -8.75 4.30
N ILE A 118 -6.97 -9.53 5.25
CA ILE A 118 -7.47 -9.01 6.52
C ILE A 118 -6.33 -8.39 7.33
N ALA A 119 -5.17 -9.04 7.41
CA ALA A 119 -3.98 -8.51 8.06
C ALA A 119 -3.55 -7.19 7.40
N THR A 120 -3.61 -7.11 6.07
CA THR A 120 -3.34 -5.87 5.33
C THR A 120 -4.29 -4.76 5.75
N LEU A 121 -5.60 -5.03 5.82
CA LEU A 121 -6.57 -4.04 6.25
C LEU A 121 -6.30 -3.55 7.68
N MET A 122 -5.98 -4.47 8.60
CA MET A 122 -5.63 -4.10 9.98
C MET A 122 -4.36 -3.24 10.04
N ILE A 123 -3.33 -3.56 9.26
CA ILE A 123 -2.11 -2.74 9.14
C ILE A 123 -2.46 -1.33 8.67
N GLN A 124 -3.30 -1.18 7.64
CA GLN A 124 -3.70 0.14 7.15
C GLN A 124 -4.45 0.96 8.21
N LEU A 125 -5.35 0.34 8.96
CA LEU A 125 -6.05 0.99 10.06
C LEU A 125 -5.09 1.43 11.17
N SER A 126 -4.17 0.56 11.58
CA SER A 126 -3.15 0.89 12.59
C SER A 126 -2.25 2.05 12.16
N LEU A 127 -1.83 2.08 10.89
CA LEU A 127 -1.01 3.18 10.35
C LEU A 127 -1.80 4.48 10.22
N ALA A 128 -3.09 4.42 9.90
CA ALA A 128 -3.96 5.60 9.90
C ALA A 128 -4.14 6.18 11.31
N VAL A 129 -4.28 5.32 12.33
CA VAL A 129 -4.29 5.74 13.74
C VAL A 129 -2.96 6.40 14.11
N ALA A 130 -1.83 5.76 13.80
CA ALA A 130 -0.51 6.32 14.08
C ALA A 130 -0.30 7.70 13.42
N SER A 131 -0.71 7.85 12.17
CA SER A 131 -0.60 9.12 11.43
C SER A 131 -1.51 10.20 12.02
N THR A 132 -2.72 9.82 12.47
CA THR A 132 -3.63 10.72 13.16
C THR A 132 -3.06 11.18 14.51
N SER A 133 -2.40 10.28 15.25
CA SER A 133 -1.72 10.63 16.50
C SER A 133 -0.61 11.67 16.26
N ILE A 134 0.18 11.54 15.19
CA ILE A 134 1.21 12.54 14.84
C ILE A 134 0.57 13.90 14.56
N ILE A 135 -0.54 13.93 13.81
CA ILE A 135 -1.27 15.19 13.55
C ILE A 135 -1.70 15.83 14.87
N LEU A 136 -2.39 15.08 15.74
CA LEU A 136 -2.95 15.57 17.01
C LEU A 136 -1.90 16.07 18.01
N ILE A 137 -0.69 15.52 17.97
CA ILE A 137 0.39 15.92 18.88
C ILE A 137 1.04 17.24 18.44
N ASN A 138 1.07 17.51 17.13
CA ASN A 138 1.76 18.68 16.58
C ASN A 138 0.82 19.86 16.26
N TYR A 139 -0.48 19.62 16.06
CA TYR A 139 -1.46 20.61 15.58
C TYR A 139 -2.82 20.45 16.27
#